data_AF-A0A8C2DH46-F1
#
_entry.id   AF-A0A8C2DH46-F1
#
_cell.length_a   1.000
_cell.length_b   1.000
_cell.length_c   1.000
_cell.angle_alpha   90.00
_cell.angle_beta   90.00
_cell.angle_gamma   90.00
#
_symmetry.space_group_name_H-M   'P 1'
#
loop_
_entity.id
_entity.type
_entity.pdbx_description
1 polymer ?
#
loop_
_entity_poly.entity_id
_entity_poly.type
_entity_poly.pdbx_seq_one_letter_code
_entity_poly.pdbx_strand_id
1 'polypeptide(L)'
;MALLWTVSTERGTCPLLIVQPNRALVDEKFQIVIMNLLPNQKVTLHALHQSEDKDFWEAFGHYISDEHGSVTVAKDESLGGTYEGTEQMGLLWSMKPIPGSRSGLRLRKTNVLTPMVIHISVYTGHLSQGFSQQTPLTTRVIERWYVAPGVQRVNIREKGVQGTLFLPPGPGPYPGVLDLWGGGGGLVEYRSALLASHGFASMALEYLAPEELRTADVDVSYFEKAYQILQNHPKVQKDCIAMLGLSFGSAITLSMTAYSKVIKPQCCVCISGSHVVPVDKSIFEVFEEMKKYIDRVRVNEENQIIHRDIILPIPSDPALKVDVGRIKCPLLLVNAGDDQSWASVESAEDMVMMMEKAGNRHLLTVLTYPGAGHLIEPPYSPHFRATNFILQDIKEKVVMLWGGKTKPHAYAQEDAWEKILAFLWQHLYFSSNFTVKAKL
;
A
#
# COMPACT_ATOMS: atom_id res chain seq x y z
N MET A 1 -61.91 -17.41 34.41
CA MET A 1 -60.88 -17.53 33.34
C MET A 1 -59.67 -16.72 33.79
N ALA A 2 -58.63 -17.39 34.29
CA ALA A 2 -57.40 -16.74 34.74
C ALA A 2 -56.52 -16.42 33.53
N LEU A 3 -56.09 -15.16 33.40
CA LEU A 3 -55.04 -14.76 32.46
C LEU A 3 -53.70 -15.34 32.96
N LEU A 4 -53.20 -16.34 32.25
CA LEU A 4 -51.82 -16.79 32.37
C LEU A 4 -50.91 -15.75 31.69
N TRP A 5 -50.20 -14.98 32.50
CA TRP A 5 -49.03 -14.24 32.05
C TRP A 5 -47.90 -15.24 31.80
N THR A 6 -47.65 -15.57 30.54
CA THR A 6 -46.43 -16.26 30.14
C THR A 6 -45.26 -15.30 30.31
N VAL A 7 -44.53 -15.44 31.41
CA VAL A 7 -43.23 -14.81 31.59
C VAL A 7 -42.27 -15.49 30.61
N SER A 8 -41.87 -14.77 29.57
CA SER A 8 -40.78 -15.20 28.69
C SER A 8 -39.52 -15.38 29.53
N THR A 9 -39.03 -16.62 29.60
CA THR A 9 -37.79 -17.00 30.27
C THR A 9 -36.64 -17.14 29.27
N GLU A 10 -36.67 -16.39 28.18
CA GLU A 10 -35.46 -16.18 27.38
C GLU A 10 -34.45 -15.47 28.29
N ARG A 11 -33.44 -16.20 28.76
CA ARG A 11 -32.25 -15.59 29.34
C ARG A 11 -31.73 -14.64 28.29
N GLY A 12 -31.91 -13.33 28.51
CA GLY A 12 -31.33 -12.31 27.64
C GLY A 12 -29.83 -12.54 27.59
N THR A 13 -29.34 -13.07 26.47
CA THR A 13 -27.91 -13.13 26.23
C THR A 13 -27.42 -11.70 26.09
N CYS A 14 -26.26 -11.38 26.68
CA CYS A 14 -25.60 -10.11 26.51
C CYS A 14 -24.29 -10.37 25.76
N PRO A 15 -24.33 -10.37 24.41
CA PRO A 15 -23.15 -10.69 23.61
C PRO A 15 -21.99 -9.75 23.93
N LEU A 16 -20.85 -10.35 24.24
CA LEU A 16 -19.62 -9.62 24.54
C LEU A 16 -18.70 -9.67 23.32
N LEU A 17 -18.53 -8.52 22.67
CA LEU A 17 -17.54 -8.34 21.60
C LEU A 17 -16.22 -7.82 22.19
N ILE A 18 -15.17 -8.61 22.01
CA ILE A 18 -13.79 -8.32 22.40
C ILE A 18 -12.97 -8.09 21.12
N VAL A 19 -12.26 -6.96 21.06
CA VAL A 19 -11.33 -6.64 19.99
C VAL A 19 -10.00 -6.19 20.58
N GLN A 20 -8.91 -6.89 20.29
CA GLN A 20 -7.60 -6.66 20.91
C GLN A 20 -6.43 -6.82 19.94
N PRO A 21 -5.50 -5.84 19.83
CA PRO A 21 -5.60 -4.50 20.43
C PRO A 21 -6.74 -3.68 19.78
N ASN A 22 -7.36 -2.79 20.55
CA ASN A 22 -8.38 -1.86 20.04
C ASN A 22 -7.78 -0.56 19.46
N ARG A 23 -6.49 -0.32 19.70
CA ARG A 23 -5.69 0.77 19.14
C ARG A 23 -4.35 0.18 18.73
N ALA A 24 -4.04 0.23 17.43
CA ALA A 24 -2.83 -0.36 16.87
C ALA A 24 -2.49 0.28 15.52
N LEU A 25 -1.29 0.03 15.01
CA LEU A 25 -0.95 0.46 13.65
C LEU A 25 -1.82 -0.25 12.62
N VAL A 26 -2.06 0.37 11.47
CA VAL A 26 -2.91 -0.19 10.42
C VAL A 26 -2.42 -1.53 9.91
N ASP A 27 -1.12 -1.79 9.95
CA ASP A 27 -0.46 -3.01 9.48
C ASP A 27 -0.27 -4.10 10.56
N GLU A 28 -0.79 -3.89 11.79
CA GLU A 28 -0.75 -4.88 12.87
C GLU A 28 -2.04 -5.71 12.97
N LYS A 29 -1.98 -7.03 13.09
CA LYS A 29 -3.19 -7.84 13.29
C LYS A 29 -3.90 -7.54 14.62
N PHE A 30 -5.22 -7.74 14.65
CA PHE A 30 -6.00 -7.75 15.89
C PHE A 30 -6.90 -8.98 15.97
N GLN A 31 -7.25 -9.39 17.19
CA GLN A 31 -8.11 -10.51 17.47
C GLN A 31 -9.55 -10.03 17.69
N ILE A 32 -10.52 -10.78 17.17
CA ILE A 32 -11.94 -10.55 17.42
C ILE A 32 -12.53 -11.84 18.01
N VAL A 33 -13.13 -11.70 19.19
CA VAL A 33 -13.86 -12.78 19.86
C VAL A 33 -15.23 -12.26 20.26
N ILE A 34 -16.28 -13.02 19.94
CA ILE A 34 -17.65 -12.79 20.39
C ILE A 34 -17.98 -13.91 21.39
N MET A 35 -18.46 -13.54 22.56
CA MET A 35 -18.86 -14.48 23.62
C MET A 35 -20.31 -14.23 24.04
N ASN A 36 -20.87 -15.16 24.82
CA ASN A 36 -22.23 -15.08 25.36
C ASN A 36 -23.31 -15.01 24.27
N LEU A 37 -23.09 -15.67 23.12
CA LEU A 37 -24.13 -15.96 22.15
C LEU A 37 -24.93 -17.20 22.60
N LEU A 38 -26.06 -17.47 21.96
CA LEU A 38 -26.71 -18.78 22.07
C LEU A 38 -25.88 -19.82 21.31
N PRO A 39 -25.76 -21.08 21.77
CA PRO A 39 -25.06 -22.12 21.02
C PRO A 39 -25.63 -22.28 19.59
N ASN A 40 -24.76 -22.45 18.60
CA ASN A 40 -25.12 -22.53 17.17
C ASN A 40 -25.89 -21.30 16.63
N GLN A 41 -25.76 -20.13 17.25
CA GLN A 41 -26.41 -18.91 16.78
C GLN A 41 -25.71 -18.37 15.53
N LYS A 42 -26.51 -18.09 14.50
CA LYS A 42 -26.07 -17.33 13.32
C LYS A 42 -25.90 -15.86 13.68
N VAL A 43 -24.74 -15.30 13.35
CA VAL A 43 -24.43 -13.88 13.53
C VAL A 43 -23.69 -13.31 12.33
N THR A 44 -23.85 -12.02 12.08
CA THR A 44 -23.03 -11.25 11.14
C THR A 44 -22.12 -10.32 11.92
N LEU A 45 -20.83 -10.37 11.62
CA LEU A 45 -19.88 -9.37 12.07
C LEU A 45 -19.70 -8.34 10.94
N HIS A 46 -19.96 -7.07 11.21
CA HIS A 46 -19.93 -5.98 10.24
C HIS A 46 -18.94 -4.91 10.69
N ALA A 47 -18.07 -4.48 9.78
CA ALA A 47 -17.16 -3.36 9.98
C ALA A 47 -17.63 -2.17 9.13
N LEU A 48 -17.71 -0.99 9.73
CA LEU A 48 -18.07 0.26 9.07
C LEU A 48 -17.00 1.33 9.34
N HIS A 49 -16.55 2.00 8.28
CA HIS A 49 -15.60 3.10 8.33
C HIS A 49 -16.11 4.27 7.48
N GLN A 50 -16.01 5.50 7.99
CA GLN A 50 -16.19 6.71 7.17
C GLN A 50 -14.82 7.28 6.81
N SER A 51 -14.53 7.38 5.51
CA SER A 51 -13.26 7.91 5.01
C SER A 51 -13.18 9.43 5.18
N GLU A 52 -11.98 9.98 5.01
CA GLU A 52 -11.75 11.43 5.01
C GLU A 52 -12.46 12.14 3.85
N ASP A 53 -12.66 11.42 2.73
CA ASP A 53 -13.47 11.81 1.58
C ASP A 53 -14.99 11.74 1.85
N LYS A 54 -15.41 11.42 3.09
CA LYS A 54 -16.81 11.30 3.57
C LYS A 54 -17.62 10.13 3.02
N ASP A 55 -16.99 9.24 2.26
CA ASP A 55 -17.62 7.99 1.80
C ASP A 55 -17.62 6.94 2.92
N PHE A 56 -18.65 6.10 2.95
CA PHE A 56 -18.74 4.97 3.88
C PHE A 56 -18.28 3.67 3.21
N TRP A 57 -17.49 2.92 3.96
CA TRP A 57 -16.90 1.65 3.57
C TRP A 57 -17.32 0.58 4.55
N GLU A 58 -17.71 -0.58 4.04
CA GLU A 58 -18.12 -1.71 4.85
C GLU A 58 -17.49 -3.02 4.43
N ALA A 59 -17.34 -3.92 5.40
CA ALA A 59 -17.07 -5.33 5.21
C ALA A 59 -17.94 -6.13 6.17
N PHE A 60 -18.26 -7.37 5.84
CA PHE A 60 -18.96 -8.26 6.75
C PHE A 60 -18.65 -9.73 6.50
N GLY A 61 -18.69 -10.51 7.57
CA GLY A 61 -18.57 -11.97 7.55
C GLY A 61 -19.70 -12.63 8.31
N HIS A 62 -20.12 -13.81 7.85
CA HIS A 62 -21.18 -14.62 8.45
C HIS A 62 -20.60 -15.74 9.30
N TYR A 63 -20.98 -15.81 10.57
CA TYR A 63 -20.44 -16.79 11.52
C TYR A 63 -21.56 -17.57 12.20
N ILE A 64 -21.21 -18.73 12.75
CA ILE A 64 -22.07 -19.53 13.63
C ILE A 64 -21.27 -19.76 14.91
N SER A 65 -21.85 -19.44 16.05
CA SER A 65 -21.17 -19.67 17.33
C SER A 65 -21.05 -21.16 17.66
N ASP A 66 -20.00 -21.52 18.37
CA ASP A 66 -19.77 -22.87 18.87
C ASP A 66 -20.82 -23.34 19.91
N GLU A 67 -20.62 -24.54 20.44
CA GLU A 67 -21.47 -25.13 21.48
C GLU A 67 -21.47 -24.35 22.81
N HIS A 68 -20.48 -23.48 23.01
CA HIS A 68 -20.34 -22.60 24.16
C HIS A 68 -20.82 -21.17 23.88
N GLY A 69 -21.38 -20.91 22.69
CA GLY A 69 -21.87 -19.58 22.32
C GLY A 69 -20.75 -18.58 22.05
N SER A 70 -19.63 -19.03 21.48
CA SER A 70 -18.49 -18.19 21.11
C SER A 70 -18.16 -18.22 19.62
N VAL A 71 -17.59 -17.13 19.11
CA VAL A 71 -16.98 -17.03 17.78
C VAL A 71 -15.59 -16.40 17.94
N THR A 72 -14.55 -17.06 17.46
CA THR A 72 -13.18 -16.56 17.36
C THR A 72 -12.81 -16.40 15.89
N VAL A 73 -12.80 -15.16 15.39
CA VAL A 73 -12.65 -14.86 13.95
C VAL A 73 -11.33 -15.37 13.34
N ALA A 74 -10.27 -15.49 14.14
CA ALA A 74 -8.99 -16.03 13.69
C ALA A 74 -8.98 -17.57 13.51
N LYS A 75 -10.04 -18.26 13.93
CA LYS A 75 -10.15 -19.72 13.90
C LYS A 75 -11.39 -20.19 13.13
N ASP A 76 -12.51 -19.50 13.34
CA ASP A 76 -13.78 -19.86 12.74
C ASP A 76 -13.90 -19.32 11.31
N GLU A 77 -14.57 -20.08 10.46
CA GLU A 77 -14.77 -19.71 9.06
C GLU A 77 -15.91 -18.70 8.89
N SER A 78 -15.67 -17.65 8.11
CA SER A 78 -16.76 -16.86 7.54
C SER A 78 -17.44 -17.68 6.44
N LEU A 79 -18.75 -17.90 6.58
CA LEU A 79 -19.58 -18.69 5.66
C LEU A 79 -20.13 -17.87 4.48
N GLY A 80 -19.84 -16.57 4.44
CA GLY A 80 -20.35 -15.66 3.42
C GLY A 80 -20.12 -14.19 3.78
N GLY A 81 -20.35 -13.32 2.80
CA GLY A 81 -20.26 -11.88 2.96
C GLY A 81 -19.26 -11.25 2.00
N THR A 82 -18.44 -10.32 2.48
CA THR A 82 -17.38 -9.71 1.67
C THR A 82 -16.12 -10.58 1.58
N TYR A 83 -16.04 -11.63 2.40
CA TYR A 83 -15.00 -12.66 2.41
C TYR A 83 -15.52 -13.98 2.99
N GLU A 84 -14.84 -15.08 2.67
CA GLU A 84 -15.15 -16.44 3.12
C GLU A 84 -13.88 -17.16 3.60
N GLY A 85 -14.07 -18.14 4.50
CA GLY A 85 -13.00 -18.92 5.14
C GLY A 85 -12.45 -18.28 6.41
N THR A 86 -11.38 -18.87 6.96
CA THR A 86 -10.69 -18.38 8.17
C THR A 86 -9.81 -17.18 7.85
N GLU A 87 -10.38 -15.99 7.95
CA GLU A 87 -9.76 -14.73 7.52
C GLU A 87 -9.73 -13.71 8.65
N GLN A 88 -8.71 -13.78 9.52
CA GLN A 88 -8.62 -12.94 10.72
C GLN A 88 -8.82 -11.44 10.44
N MET A 89 -8.28 -10.95 9.32
CA MET A 89 -8.31 -9.54 8.93
C MET A 89 -9.30 -9.27 7.78
N GLY A 90 -10.21 -10.21 7.50
CA GLY A 90 -11.22 -10.13 6.43
C GLY A 90 -12.01 -8.83 6.44
N LEU A 91 -12.40 -8.38 7.64
CA LEU A 91 -13.16 -7.14 7.82
C LEU A 91 -12.41 -5.86 7.44
N LEU A 92 -11.09 -5.90 7.24
CA LEU A 92 -10.33 -4.75 6.76
C LEU A 92 -10.08 -4.85 5.27
N TRP A 93 -9.38 -5.91 4.84
CA TRP A 93 -8.91 -6.00 3.44
C TRP A 93 -10.05 -6.18 2.43
N SER A 94 -11.22 -6.66 2.88
CA SER A 94 -12.38 -6.86 2.02
C SER A 94 -13.35 -5.68 2.01
N MET A 95 -13.00 -4.54 2.63
CA MET A 95 -13.92 -3.39 2.65
C MET A 95 -14.26 -2.93 1.24
N LYS A 96 -15.53 -2.59 1.03
CA LYS A 96 -16.05 -2.01 -0.21
C LYS A 96 -16.93 -0.81 0.12
N PRO A 97 -17.15 0.12 -0.81
CA PRO A 97 -18.12 1.20 -0.60
C PRO A 97 -19.51 0.61 -0.30
N ILE A 98 -20.27 1.27 0.58
CA ILE A 98 -21.64 0.84 0.89
C ILE A 98 -22.53 0.91 -0.36
N PRO A 99 -23.62 0.11 -0.44
CA PRO A 99 -24.59 0.22 -1.52
C PRO A 99 -25.10 1.66 -1.72
N GLY A 100 -25.17 2.10 -2.98
CA GLY A 100 -25.57 3.48 -3.34
C GLY A 100 -24.41 4.49 -3.34
N SER A 101 -23.18 4.08 -3.03
CA SER A 101 -22.00 4.94 -3.17
C SER A 101 -21.72 5.32 -4.63
N ARG A 102 -21.03 6.46 -4.82
CA ARG A 102 -20.49 6.87 -6.13
C ARG A 102 -19.45 5.88 -6.65
N SER A 103 -19.28 5.82 -7.97
CA SER A 103 -18.38 4.87 -8.64
C SER A 103 -16.90 5.29 -8.58
N GLY A 104 -16.00 4.30 -8.73
CA GLY A 104 -14.56 4.50 -8.85
C GLY A 104 -13.88 5.04 -7.59
N LEU A 105 -14.37 4.66 -6.42
CA LEU A 105 -13.81 5.08 -5.13
C LEU A 105 -12.49 4.36 -4.82
N ARG A 106 -11.57 5.07 -4.18
CA ARG A 106 -10.36 4.54 -3.56
C ARG A 106 -10.33 5.01 -2.11
N LEU A 107 -10.13 4.10 -1.15
CA LEU A 107 -9.90 4.51 0.22
C LEU A 107 -8.49 5.09 0.31
N ARG A 108 -8.40 6.38 0.63
CA ARG A 108 -7.13 7.11 0.73
C ARG A 108 -6.97 7.62 2.16
N LYS A 109 -5.73 7.62 2.63
CA LYS A 109 -5.35 8.32 3.86
C LYS A 109 -4.59 9.59 3.50
N THR A 110 -5.20 10.74 3.77
CA THR A 110 -4.63 12.06 3.52
C THR A 110 -4.09 12.70 4.79
N ASN A 111 -4.67 12.42 5.96
CA ASN A 111 -4.15 12.86 7.25
C ASN A 111 -3.67 11.69 8.10
N VAL A 112 -2.37 11.40 8.05
CA VAL A 112 -1.75 10.28 8.79
C VAL A 112 -1.74 10.49 10.32
N LEU A 113 -1.99 11.70 10.81
CA LEU A 113 -2.01 12.03 12.24
C LEU A 113 -3.34 11.68 12.93
N THR A 114 -4.34 11.23 12.17
CA THR A 114 -5.60 10.72 12.71
C THR A 114 -5.73 9.22 12.40
N PRO A 115 -6.42 8.44 13.25
CA PRO A 115 -6.64 7.03 12.97
C PRO A 115 -7.73 6.83 11.91
N MET A 116 -7.77 5.64 11.32
CA MET A 116 -9.02 5.11 10.79
C MET A 116 -9.85 4.60 11.96
N VAL A 117 -11.03 5.18 12.15
CA VAL A 117 -12.01 4.73 13.15
C VAL A 117 -12.94 3.73 12.51
N ILE A 118 -13.02 2.53 13.08
CA ILE A 118 -13.81 1.42 12.54
C ILE A 118 -14.79 0.95 13.61
N HIS A 119 -16.07 0.92 13.25
CA HIS A 119 -17.14 0.38 14.08
C HIS A 119 -17.33 -1.08 13.71
N ILE A 120 -17.07 -1.98 14.66
CA ILE A 120 -17.31 -3.41 14.52
C ILE A 120 -18.58 -3.75 15.29
N SER A 121 -19.61 -4.19 14.57
CA SER A 121 -20.93 -4.50 15.09
C SER A 121 -21.28 -5.97 14.88
N VAL A 122 -21.96 -6.57 15.87
CA VAL A 122 -22.51 -7.93 15.76
C VAL A 122 -24.01 -7.82 15.54
N TYR A 123 -24.54 -8.51 14.53
CA TYR A 123 -25.97 -8.59 14.24
C TYR A 123 -26.47 -10.03 14.33
N THR A 124 -27.74 -10.20 14.66
CA THR A 124 -28.41 -11.51 14.65
C THR A 124 -28.66 -11.98 13.21
N GLY A 125 -28.42 -13.27 12.96
CA GLY A 125 -28.64 -13.88 11.65
C GLY A 125 -27.51 -13.59 10.67
N HIS A 126 -27.65 -14.11 9.45
CA HIS A 126 -26.73 -13.85 8.34
C HIS A 126 -27.29 -12.75 7.45
N LEU A 127 -27.03 -11.50 7.83
CA LEU A 127 -27.41 -10.30 7.10
C LEU A 127 -26.39 -9.96 6.02
N SER A 128 -26.86 -9.57 4.84
CA SER A 128 -26.01 -9.11 3.73
C SER A 128 -26.21 -7.64 3.35
N GLN A 129 -27.22 -6.99 3.93
CA GLN A 129 -27.56 -5.60 3.68
C GLN A 129 -28.44 -5.06 4.81
N GLY A 130 -28.64 -3.74 4.80
CA GLY A 130 -29.58 -3.07 5.69
C GLY A 130 -29.13 -2.94 7.14
N PHE A 131 -27.81 -2.95 7.37
CA PHE A 131 -27.21 -2.84 8.70
C PHE A 131 -27.64 -1.58 9.45
N SER A 132 -27.89 -0.47 8.74
CA SER A 132 -28.34 0.79 9.32
C SER A 132 -29.80 0.79 9.78
N GLN A 133 -30.62 -0.16 9.31
CA GLN A 133 -32.01 -0.32 9.77
C GLN A 133 -32.15 -1.34 10.90
N GLN A 134 -31.06 -2.02 11.29
CA GLN A 134 -31.06 -3.00 12.36
C GLN A 134 -30.31 -2.49 13.58
N THR A 135 -30.75 -2.92 14.75
CA THR A 135 -30.02 -2.65 16.01
C THR A 135 -28.97 -3.75 16.20
N PRO A 136 -27.67 -3.42 16.30
CA PRO A 136 -26.65 -4.42 16.59
C PRO A 136 -26.83 -4.98 18.01
N LEU A 137 -26.48 -6.24 18.20
CA LEU A 137 -26.39 -6.88 19.51
C LEU A 137 -25.35 -6.21 20.40
N THR A 138 -24.23 -5.81 19.80
CA THR A 138 -23.14 -5.10 20.46
C THR A 138 -22.25 -4.44 19.40
N THR A 139 -21.60 -3.34 19.77
CA THR A 139 -20.66 -2.62 18.90
C THR A 139 -19.40 -2.27 19.68
N ARG A 140 -18.25 -2.40 19.03
CA ARG A 140 -16.96 -1.89 19.50
C ARG A 140 -16.36 -0.97 18.45
N VAL A 141 -15.70 0.09 18.93
CA VAL A 141 -14.94 1.01 18.08
C VAL A 141 -13.46 0.67 18.26
N ILE A 142 -12.75 0.57 17.14
CA ILE A 142 -11.29 0.44 17.12
C ILE A 142 -10.65 1.58 16.33
N GLU A 143 -9.39 1.85 16.64
CA GLU A 143 -8.58 2.84 15.97
C GLU A 143 -7.36 2.19 15.31
N ARG A 144 -7.16 2.50 14.04
CA ARG A 144 -6.04 1.99 13.24
C ARG A 144 -5.16 3.16 12.80
N TRP A 145 -3.96 3.23 13.34
CA TRP A 145 -3.05 4.37 13.23
C TRP A 145 -2.02 4.17 12.12
N TYR A 146 -1.64 5.23 11.41
CA TYR A 146 -0.53 5.17 10.42
C TYR A 146 0.81 5.62 11.01
N VAL A 147 0.78 6.16 12.24
CA VAL A 147 1.93 6.77 12.91
C VAL A 147 2.00 6.19 14.32
N ALA A 148 3.12 5.54 14.65
CA ALA A 148 3.36 5.02 15.99
C ALA A 148 3.61 6.17 16.99
N PRO A 149 3.34 5.95 18.30
CA PRO A 149 3.64 6.93 19.33
C PRO A 149 5.09 7.44 19.27
N GLY A 150 5.26 8.77 19.28
CA GLY A 150 6.58 9.42 19.31
C GLY A 150 7.25 9.59 17.94
N VAL A 151 6.70 9.04 16.85
CA VAL A 151 7.16 9.36 15.50
C VAL A 151 6.90 10.84 15.20
N GLN A 152 7.93 11.54 14.72
CA GLN A 152 7.85 12.97 14.40
C GLN A 152 7.56 13.16 12.91
N ARG A 153 6.62 14.04 12.57
CA ARG A 153 6.32 14.46 11.19
C ARG A 153 6.91 15.84 10.94
N VAL A 154 7.82 15.96 9.99
CA VAL A 154 8.55 17.20 9.65
C VAL A 154 8.29 17.56 8.19
N ASN A 155 7.71 18.73 7.93
CA ASN A 155 7.54 19.22 6.56
C ASN A 155 8.88 19.62 5.97
N ILE A 156 9.17 19.20 4.75
CA ILE A 156 10.37 19.58 3.99
C ILE A 156 9.96 20.59 2.91
N ARG A 157 10.56 21.78 2.99
CA ARG A 157 10.45 22.87 2.01
C ARG A 157 11.81 23.52 1.81
N GLU A 158 12.78 22.72 1.39
CA GLU A 158 14.19 23.12 1.31
C GLU A 158 14.70 23.00 -0.12
N LYS A 159 15.44 24.00 -0.61
CA LYS A 159 16.06 23.98 -1.95
C LYS A 159 15.08 23.68 -3.09
N GLY A 160 13.81 24.07 -2.94
CA GLY A 160 12.73 23.80 -3.89
C GLY A 160 12.10 22.41 -3.76
N VAL A 161 12.64 21.53 -2.91
CA VAL A 161 12.08 20.20 -2.65
C VAL A 161 10.89 20.28 -1.71
N GLN A 162 9.82 19.57 -2.07
CA GLN A 162 8.60 19.43 -1.29
C GLN A 162 8.41 17.98 -0.85
N GLY A 163 8.14 17.79 0.44
CA GLY A 163 7.86 16.47 0.98
C GLY A 163 7.64 16.49 2.48
N THR A 164 7.56 15.31 3.07
CA THR A 164 7.43 15.13 4.52
C THR A 164 8.38 14.05 4.99
N LEU A 165 9.22 14.39 5.96
CA LEU A 165 10.11 13.48 6.66
C LEU A 165 9.45 12.97 7.94
N PHE A 166 9.39 11.66 8.11
CA PHE A 166 8.98 10.98 9.32
C PHE A 166 10.20 10.42 10.05
N LEU A 167 10.32 10.71 11.34
CA LEU A 167 11.46 10.31 12.17
C LEU A 167 10.99 9.38 13.29
N PRO A 168 11.61 8.19 13.45
CA PRO A 168 11.34 7.32 14.59
C PRO A 168 11.58 8.01 15.95
N PRO A 169 10.91 7.57 17.03
CA PRO A 169 11.17 8.06 18.37
C PRO A 169 12.58 7.68 18.84
N GLY A 170 13.23 8.58 19.57
CA GLY A 170 14.58 8.35 20.12
C GLY A 170 15.66 9.28 19.58
N PRO A 171 16.94 9.01 19.92
CA PRO A 171 18.06 9.89 19.60
C PRO A 171 18.52 9.80 18.13
N GLY A 172 18.27 8.69 17.44
CA GLY A 172 18.87 8.41 16.13
C GLY A 172 20.41 8.26 16.20
N PRO A 173 21.12 8.36 15.05
CA PRO A 173 20.58 8.47 13.70
C PRO A 173 19.99 7.15 13.19
N TYR A 174 18.98 7.23 12.34
CA TYR A 174 18.28 6.09 11.74
C TYR A 174 18.67 5.95 10.27
N PRO A 175 18.65 4.74 9.69
CA PRO A 175 18.73 4.60 8.25
C PRO A 175 17.57 5.32 7.55
N GLY A 176 17.89 5.90 6.40
CA GLY A 176 16.96 6.70 5.61
C GLY A 176 16.20 5.89 4.56
N VAL A 177 14.97 6.28 4.25
CA VAL A 177 14.24 5.81 3.07
C VAL A 177 13.70 7.02 2.32
N LEU A 178 14.05 7.16 1.04
CA LEU A 178 13.41 8.10 0.13
C LEU A 178 12.23 7.39 -0.55
N ASP A 179 11.01 7.81 -0.25
CA ASP A 179 9.76 7.15 -0.63
C ASP A 179 9.07 7.90 -1.78
N LEU A 180 8.89 7.19 -2.90
CA LEU A 180 8.38 7.70 -4.17
C LEU A 180 7.08 6.97 -4.55
N TRP A 181 5.98 7.72 -4.60
CA TRP A 181 4.70 7.23 -5.08
C TRP A 181 4.59 7.25 -6.61
N GLY A 182 3.47 6.80 -7.17
CA GLY A 182 3.26 6.71 -8.62
C GLY A 182 2.78 8.02 -9.29
N GLY A 183 2.36 7.90 -10.55
CA GLY A 183 1.94 9.02 -11.42
C GLY A 183 0.66 9.75 -11.01
N GLY A 184 0.06 9.44 -9.87
CA GLY A 184 -1.18 10.06 -9.41
C GLY A 184 -1.03 11.51 -8.95
N GLY A 185 0.20 11.95 -8.69
CA GLY A 185 0.50 13.28 -8.19
C GLY A 185 0.20 13.50 -6.72
N GLY A 186 0.62 14.67 -6.23
CA GLY A 186 0.46 15.07 -4.84
C GLY A 186 1.38 14.35 -3.86
N LEU A 187 1.30 14.75 -2.59
CA LEU A 187 2.05 14.14 -1.49
C LEU A 187 1.26 13.02 -0.83
N VAL A 188 1.81 11.81 -0.82
CA VAL A 188 1.23 10.62 -0.17
C VAL A 188 2.14 10.14 0.95
N GLU A 189 1.65 10.21 2.19
CA GLU A 189 2.50 10.11 3.37
C GLU A 189 2.45 8.76 4.10
N TYR A 190 1.37 7.99 3.90
CA TYR A 190 1.04 6.90 4.82
C TYR A 190 2.04 5.74 4.82
N ARG A 191 2.70 5.45 3.69
CA ARG A 191 3.78 4.45 3.66
C ARG A 191 5.02 4.93 4.42
N SER A 192 5.43 6.17 4.23
CA SER A 192 6.54 6.77 4.98
C SER A 192 6.28 6.85 6.48
N ALA A 193 5.05 7.20 6.88
CA ALA A 193 4.63 7.20 8.27
C ALA A 193 4.76 5.80 8.92
N LEU A 194 4.37 4.75 8.20
CA LEU A 194 4.53 3.37 8.64
C LEU A 194 6.01 2.95 8.69
N LEU A 195 6.81 3.27 7.66
CA LEU A 195 8.25 2.98 7.67
C LEU A 195 8.96 3.60 8.89
N ALA A 196 8.60 4.83 9.27
CA ALA A 196 9.11 5.46 10.48
C ALA A 196 8.63 4.82 11.78
N SER A 197 7.42 4.28 11.76
CA SER A 197 6.90 3.45 12.86
C SER A 197 7.67 2.14 13.01
N HIS A 198 8.32 1.66 11.94
CA HIS A 198 9.20 0.48 11.90
C HIS A 198 10.70 0.81 11.99
N GLY A 199 11.07 2.03 12.36
CA GLY A 199 12.45 2.40 12.68
C GLY A 199 13.27 3.02 11.54
N PHE A 200 12.65 3.44 10.43
CA PHE A 200 13.36 4.12 9.34
C PHE A 200 13.05 5.62 9.29
N ALA A 201 14.05 6.48 9.11
CA ALA A 201 13.77 7.89 8.78
C ALA A 201 13.26 7.97 7.33
N SER A 202 11.96 8.11 7.12
CA SER A 202 11.34 8.00 5.79
C SER A 202 10.85 9.35 5.28
N MET A 203 11.28 9.75 4.09
CA MET A 203 10.83 10.97 3.42
C MET A 203 9.91 10.66 2.26
N ALA A 204 8.62 10.96 2.41
CA ALA A 204 7.67 10.98 1.30
C ALA A 204 7.94 12.21 0.43
N LEU A 205 8.23 11.99 -0.84
CA LEU A 205 8.55 13.06 -1.78
C LEU A 205 7.34 13.39 -2.67
N GLU A 206 7.01 14.67 -2.75
CA GLU A 206 6.11 15.19 -3.78
C GLU A 206 6.96 15.64 -4.97
N TYR A 207 6.68 15.12 -6.16
CA TYR A 207 7.46 15.42 -7.37
C TYR A 207 6.57 15.55 -8.62
N LEU A 208 5.25 15.48 -8.43
CA LEU A 208 4.23 15.60 -9.46
C LEU A 208 3.11 16.51 -8.93
N ALA A 209 3.38 17.81 -8.85
CA ALA A 209 2.34 18.79 -8.59
C ALA A 209 1.71 19.28 -9.91
N PRO A 210 0.40 19.60 -9.95
CA PRO A 210 -0.28 20.08 -11.17
C PRO A 210 0.34 21.33 -11.82
N GLU A 211 1.05 22.16 -11.03
CA GLU A 211 1.79 23.33 -11.51
C GLU A 211 3.17 22.93 -12.07
N GLU A 212 3.83 21.97 -11.42
CA GLU A 212 5.18 21.49 -11.76
C GLU A 212 5.21 20.62 -13.02
N LEU A 213 4.13 19.87 -13.32
CA LEU A 213 3.99 19.07 -14.55
C LEU A 213 4.05 19.91 -15.83
N ARG A 214 3.81 21.22 -15.74
CA ARG A 214 3.91 22.16 -16.87
C ARG A 214 5.28 22.80 -16.99
N THR A 215 6.13 22.61 -16.00
CA THR A 215 7.50 23.15 -15.95
C THR A 215 8.50 22.04 -16.18
N ALA A 216 9.61 22.34 -16.86
CA ALA A 216 10.73 21.40 -17.01
C ALA A 216 11.52 21.17 -15.70
N ASP A 217 11.00 21.67 -14.56
CA ASP A 217 11.77 21.92 -13.34
C ASP A 217 11.94 20.68 -12.44
N VAL A 218 11.22 19.58 -12.71
CA VAL A 218 11.46 18.29 -12.04
C VAL A 218 12.33 17.40 -12.93
N ASP A 219 13.62 17.60 -12.78
CA ASP A 219 14.68 16.85 -13.43
C ASP A 219 15.47 16.00 -12.42
N VAL A 220 16.57 15.40 -12.88
CA VAL A 220 17.51 14.65 -12.02
C VAL A 220 17.94 15.48 -10.80
N SER A 221 18.14 16.80 -10.96
CA SER A 221 18.60 17.67 -9.88
C SER A 221 17.61 17.76 -8.73
N TYR A 222 16.30 17.67 -9.00
CA TYR A 222 15.26 17.67 -7.97
C TYR A 222 15.42 16.45 -7.04
N PHE A 223 15.56 15.27 -7.63
CA PHE A 223 15.76 14.02 -6.88
C PHE A 223 17.11 13.98 -6.17
N GLU A 224 18.17 14.50 -6.79
CA GLU A 224 19.50 14.60 -6.16
C GLU A 224 19.46 15.53 -4.94
N LYS A 225 18.78 16.68 -5.02
CA LYS A 225 18.57 17.58 -3.88
C LYS A 225 17.75 16.90 -2.78
N ALA A 226 16.68 16.20 -3.13
CA ALA A 226 15.85 15.47 -2.15
C ALA A 226 16.66 14.40 -1.42
N TYR A 227 17.42 13.59 -2.16
CA TYR A 227 18.31 12.58 -1.58
C TYR A 227 19.35 13.21 -0.65
N GLN A 228 19.97 14.33 -1.05
CA GLN A 228 20.93 15.06 -0.22
C GLN A 228 20.31 15.70 1.02
N ILE A 229 19.07 16.18 0.96
CA ILE A 229 18.36 16.71 2.14
C ILE A 229 18.19 15.60 3.16
N LEU A 230 17.68 14.44 2.75
CA LEU A 230 17.55 13.28 3.61
C LEU A 230 18.91 12.83 4.15
N GLN A 231 19.91 12.72 3.27
CA GLN A 231 21.26 12.27 3.62
C GLN A 231 21.97 13.16 4.64
N ASN A 232 21.78 14.47 4.57
CA ASN A 232 22.45 15.43 5.44
C ASN A 232 21.64 15.75 6.71
N HIS A 233 20.45 15.18 6.87
CA HIS A 233 19.65 15.40 8.06
C HIS A 233 20.33 14.78 9.30
N PRO A 234 20.46 15.48 10.44
CA PRO A 234 21.27 15.05 11.59
C PRO A 234 20.79 13.75 12.26
N LYS A 235 19.51 13.40 12.08
CA LYS A 235 18.93 12.13 12.56
C LYS A 235 18.97 10.99 11.52
N VAL A 236 19.64 11.17 10.39
CA VAL A 236 19.74 10.15 9.32
C VAL A 236 21.17 9.65 9.22
N GLN A 237 21.34 8.35 9.07
CA GLN A 237 22.62 7.72 8.79
C GLN A 237 23.00 7.98 7.32
N LYS A 238 24.00 8.85 7.13
CA LYS A 238 24.40 9.41 5.83
C LYS A 238 24.59 8.37 4.72
N ASP A 239 25.18 7.22 5.05
CA ASP A 239 25.54 6.18 4.08
C ASP A 239 24.56 4.99 4.09
N CYS A 240 23.49 5.05 4.89
CA CYS A 240 22.50 3.98 5.01
C CYS A 240 21.13 4.48 4.54
N ILE A 241 21.00 4.71 3.24
CA ILE A 241 19.76 5.24 2.64
C ILE A 241 19.26 4.29 1.56
N ALA A 242 17.98 3.93 1.60
CA ALA A 242 17.30 3.24 0.52
C ALA A 242 16.45 4.17 -0.34
N MET A 243 16.16 3.74 -1.56
CA MET A 243 15.07 4.29 -2.36
C MET A 243 13.94 3.27 -2.47
N LEU A 244 12.70 3.72 -2.27
CA LEU A 244 11.52 2.88 -2.40
C LEU A 244 10.53 3.55 -3.37
N GLY A 245 10.24 2.88 -4.47
CA GLY A 245 9.33 3.35 -5.51
C GLY A 245 8.09 2.48 -5.65
N LEU A 246 6.95 3.09 -6.00
CA LEU A 246 5.77 2.39 -6.50
C LEU A 246 5.37 2.96 -7.87
N SER A 247 5.00 2.09 -8.81
CA SER A 247 4.56 2.49 -10.16
C SER A 247 5.62 3.37 -10.83
N PHE A 248 5.25 4.58 -11.27
CA PHE A 248 6.18 5.58 -11.81
C PHE A 248 7.34 5.94 -10.87
N GLY A 249 7.13 5.91 -9.55
CA GLY A 249 8.20 6.09 -8.57
C GLY A 249 9.28 5.02 -8.64
N SER A 250 8.94 3.80 -9.10
CA SER A 250 9.91 2.73 -9.37
C SER A 250 10.77 3.05 -10.60
N ALA A 251 10.18 3.60 -11.65
CA ALA A 251 10.95 4.03 -12.83
C ALA A 251 11.97 5.12 -12.48
N ILE A 252 11.56 6.10 -11.66
CA ILE A 252 12.46 7.12 -11.12
C ILE A 252 13.55 6.48 -10.24
N THR A 253 13.18 5.57 -9.33
CA THR A 253 14.12 4.86 -8.47
C THR A 253 15.20 4.15 -9.28
N LEU A 254 14.81 3.38 -10.30
CA LEU A 254 15.72 2.66 -11.18
C LEU A 254 16.61 3.63 -11.98
N SER A 255 16.02 4.66 -12.59
CA SER A 255 16.73 5.66 -13.39
C SER A 255 17.76 6.43 -12.55
N MET A 256 17.36 6.96 -11.39
CA MET A 256 18.25 7.70 -10.51
C MET A 256 19.38 6.81 -10.00
N THR A 257 19.09 5.58 -9.59
CA THR A 257 20.11 4.65 -9.09
C THR A 257 21.11 4.26 -10.17
N ALA A 258 20.67 4.11 -11.42
CA ALA A 258 21.54 3.73 -12.53
C ALA A 258 22.39 4.89 -13.07
N TYR A 259 21.84 6.10 -13.14
CA TYR A 259 22.42 7.22 -13.90
C TYR A 259 22.91 8.41 -13.06
N SER A 260 22.34 8.69 -11.89
CA SER A 260 22.76 9.83 -11.06
C SER A 260 24.19 9.64 -10.54
N LYS A 261 24.95 10.74 -10.49
CA LYS A 261 26.29 10.75 -9.87
C LYS A 261 26.24 11.02 -8.36
N VAL A 262 25.10 11.50 -7.87
CA VAL A 262 24.88 11.90 -6.48
C VAL A 262 24.15 10.83 -5.69
N ILE A 263 23.09 10.25 -6.27
CA ILE A 263 22.23 9.26 -5.61
C ILE A 263 22.95 7.91 -5.57
N LYS A 264 23.25 7.44 -4.36
CA LYS A 264 23.98 6.19 -4.12
C LYS A 264 23.31 5.39 -2.99
N PRO A 265 22.11 4.85 -3.23
CA PRO A 265 21.39 4.12 -2.20
C PRO A 265 22.11 2.82 -1.85
N GLN A 266 21.97 2.42 -0.60
CA GLN A 266 22.47 1.14 -0.09
C GLN A 266 21.63 -0.04 -0.59
N CYS A 267 20.34 0.19 -0.89
CA CYS A 267 19.46 -0.76 -1.56
C CYS A 267 18.23 -0.05 -2.17
N CYS A 268 17.54 -0.72 -3.09
CA CYS A 268 16.33 -0.21 -3.73
C CYS A 268 15.17 -1.21 -3.65
N VAL A 269 13.95 -0.70 -3.51
CA VAL A 269 12.70 -1.46 -3.56
C VAL A 269 11.79 -0.85 -4.62
N CYS A 270 11.32 -1.65 -5.57
CA CYS A 270 10.46 -1.22 -6.67
C CYS A 270 9.19 -2.05 -6.69
N ILE A 271 8.05 -1.41 -6.42
CA ILE A 271 6.72 -2.03 -6.36
C ILE A 271 5.95 -1.72 -7.65
N SER A 272 5.42 -2.74 -8.31
CA SER A 272 4.65 -2.66 -9.56
C SER A 272 5.29 -1.71 -10.58
N GLY A 273 6.61 -1.80 -10.70
CA GLY A 273 7.44 -0.89 -11.47
C GLY A 273 7.80 -1.40 -12.86
N SER A 274 8.37 -0.51 -13.65
CA SER A 274 8.95 -0.80 -14.95
C SER A 274 10.20 0.06 -15.14
N HIS A 275 11.15 -0.48 -15.89
CA HIS A 275 12.35 0.22 -16.33
C HIS A 275 12.15 0.88 -17.71
N VAL A 276 10.99 0.69 -18.35
CA VAL A 276 10.66 1.23 -19.68
C VAL A 276 10.27 2.70 -19.59
N VAL A 277 11.28 3.54 -19.41
CA VAL A 277 11.20 4.99 -19.53
C VAL A 277 12.45 5.49 -20.27
N PRO A 278 12.34 6.51 -21.12
CA PRO A 278 13.49 7.05 -21.82
C PRO A 278 14.48 7.67 -20.84
N VAL A 279 15.76 7.43 -21.09
CA VAL A 279 16.87 7.93 -20.27
C VAL A 279 17.17 9.39 -20.64
N ASP A 280 17.72 10.17 -19.69
CA ASP A 280 18.12 11.58 -19.89
C ASP A 280 16.96 12.50 -20.33
N LYS A 281 15.73 12.15 -19.94
CA LYS A 281 14.52 12.93 -20.16
C LYS A 281 13.98 13.49 -18.86
N SER A 282 13.45 14.71 -18.91
CA SER A 282 12.62 15.25 -17.83
C SER A 282 11.34 14.42 -17.67
N ILE A 283 10.71 14.47 -16.51
CA ILE A 283 9.44 13.77 -16.28
C ILE A 283 8.38 14.15 -17.33
N PHE A 284 8.32 15.43 -17.68
CA PHE A 284 7.41 15.92 -18.71
C PHE A 284 7.67 15.23 -20.05
N GLU A 285 8.92 15.16 -20.49
CA GLU A 285 9.27 14.46 -21.73
C GLU A 285 8.99 12.96 -21.68
N VAL A 286 9.11 12.31 -20.51
CA VAL A 286 8.71 10.90 -20.36
C VAL A 286 7.22 10.73 -20.62
N PHE A 287 6.37 11.61 -20.05
CA PHE A 287 4.93 11.56 -20.33
C PHE A 287 4.60 11.88 -21.79
N GLU A 288 5.29 12.83 -22.42
CA GLU A 288 5.13 13.10 -23.86
C GLU A 288 5.53 11.90 -24.73
N GLU A 289 6.58 11.17 -24.35
CA GLU A 289 6.97 9.94 -25.05
C GLU A 289 5.90 8.86 -24.91
N MET A 290 5.35 8.67 -23.70
CA MET A 290 4.26 7.70 -23.46
C MET A 290 3.00 8.01 -24.28
N LYS A 291 2.69 9.30 -24.51
CA LYS A 291 1.54 9.72 -25.34
C LYS A 291 1.65 9.26 -26.79
N LYS A 292 2.85 9.05 -27.33
CA LYS A 292 3.03 8.54 -28.70
C LYS A 292 2.46 7.13 -28.88
N TYR A 293 2.24 6.41 -27.79
CA TYR A 293 1.71 5.05 -27.77
C TYR A 293 0.30 4.98 -27.16
N ILE A 294 -0.42 6.11 -27.09
CA ILE A 294 -1.78 6.17 -26.54
C ILE A 294 -2.77 5.32 -27.34
N ASP A 295 -2.49 5.07 -28.61
CA ASP A 295 -3.26 4.18 -29.50
C ASP A 295 -3.25 2.71 -29.02
N ARG A 296 -2.29 2.33 -28.17
CA ARG A 296 -2.21 1.01 -27.53
C ARG A 296 -3.08 0.89 -26.29
N VAL A 297 -3.58 2.00 -25.75
CA VAL A 297 -4.46 1.96 -24.58
C VAL A 297 -5.73 1.20 -24.92
N ARG A 298 -6.04 0.20 -24.10
CA ARG A 298 -7.29 -0.54 -24.21
C ARG A 298 -8.33 -0.03 -23.22
N VAL A 299 -9.58 -0.14 -23.62
CA VAL A 299 -10.74 0.12 -22.76
C VAL A 299 -11.59 -1.15 -22.74
N ASN A 300 -11.95 -1.62 -21.55
CA ASN A 300 -12.81 -2.78 -21.40
C ASN A 300 -14.30 -2.41 -21.51
N GLU A 301 -15.17 -3.42 -21.46
CA GLU A 301 -16.64 -3.26 -21.55
C GLU A 301 -17.23 -2.37 -20.44
N GLU A 302 -16.51 -2.19 -19.33
CA GLU A 302 -16.91 -1.36 -18.19
C GLU A 302 -16.37 0.09 -18.29
N ASN A 303 -15.85 0.49 -19.45
CA ASN A 303 -15.18 1.78 -19.70
C ASN A 303 -13.97 2.03 -18.79
N GLN A 304 -13.25 0.97 -18.41
CA GLN A 304 -12.04 1.07 -17.62
C GLN A 304 -10.81 1.00 -18.52
N ILE A 305 -9.87 1.88 -18.24
CA ILE A 305 -8.64 2.04 -19.00
C ILE A 305 -7.58 1.03 -18.55
N ILE A 306 -6.93 0.41 -19.53
CA ILE A 306 -5.81 -0.53 -19.38
C ILE A 306 -4.58 0.10 -20.04
N HIS A 307 -3.60 0.48 -19.22
CA HIS A 307 -2.38 1.20 -19.68
C HIS A 307 -1.18 0.29 -19.92
N ARG A 308 -1.20 -0.95 -19.46
CA ARG A 308 0.00 -1.82 -19.52
C ARG A 308 0.56 -1.98 -20.93
N ASP A 309 -0.29 -1.88 -21.95
CA ASP A 309 0.06 -2.07 -23.35
C ASP A 309 0.83 -0.88 -23.97
N ILE A 310 0.85 0.28 -23.30
CA ILE A 310 1.67 1.43 -23.69
C ILE A 310 3.15 1.05 -23.77
N ILE A 311 3.61 0.22 -22.83
CA ILE A 311 5.02 -0.19 -22.73
C ILE A 311 5.28 -1.58 -23.32
N LEU A 312 4.27 -2.20 -23.94
CA LEU A 312 4.40 -3.51 -24.58
C LEU A 312 4.39 -3.42 -26.12
N PRO A 313 5.15 -4.27 -26.81
CA PRO A 313 6.20 -5.15 -26.25
C PRO A 313 7.34 -4.33 -25.64
N ILE A 314 8.06 -4.91 -24.66
CA ILE A 314 9.21 -4.24 -24.04
C ILE A 314 10.19 -3.83 -25.15
N PRO A 315 10.59 -2.54 -25.25
CA PRO A 315 11.39 -2.06 -26.36
C PRO A 315 12.77 -2.72 -26.36
N SER A 316 13.27 -3.02 -27.57
CA SER A 316 14.65 -3.48 -27.77
C SER A 316 15.64 -2.33 -27.78
N ASP A 317 15.19 -1.10 -28.09
CA ASP A 317 15.99 0.11 -28.08
C ASP A 317 16.41 0.47 -26.63
N PRO A 318 17.71 0.45 -26.30
CA PRO A 318 18.20 0.81 -24.97
C PRO A 318 17.96 2.28 -24.61
N ALA A 319 17.69 3.18 -25.57
CA ALA A 319 17.37 4.58 -25.25
C ALA A 319 15.99 4.75 -24.60
N LEU A 320 15.09 3.78 -24.77
CA LEU A 320 13.72 3.80 -24.26
C LEU A 320 13.57 3.09 -22.91
N LYS A 321 14.67 2.61 -22.33
CA LYS A 321 14.64 1.87 -21.07
C LYS A 321 15.91 2.05 -20.25
N VAL A 322 15.74 2.10 -18.93
CA VAL A 322 16.83 2.21 -17.95
C VAL A 322 17.69 0.95 -18.00
N ASP A 323 19.00 1.10 -18.19
CA ASP A 323 19.96 -0.01 -18.08
C ASP A 323 20.17 -0.39 -16.60
N VAL A 324 19.30 -1.27 -16.10
CA VAL A 324 19.37 -1.77 -14.72
C VAL A 324 20.63 -2.60 -14.46
N GLY A 325 21.34 -3.06 -15.50
CA GLY A 325 22.64 -3.69 -15.38
C GLY A 325 23.70 -2.78 -14.74
N ARG A 326 23.47 -1.46 -14.74
CA ARG A 326 24.34 -0.46 -14.08
C ARG A 326 24.14 -0.39 -12.57
N ILE A 327 23.03 -0.89 -12.04
CA ILE A 327 22.74 -0.86 -10.60
C ILE A 327 23.69 -1.81 -9.85
N LYS A 328 24.36 -1.28 -8.82
CA LYS A 328 25.39 -2.00 -8.02
C LYS A 328 25.01 -2.22 -6.56
N CYS A 329 23.81 -1.83 -6.16
CA CYS A 329 23.25 -2.12 -4.85
C CYS A 329 22.18 -3.25 -4.95
N PRO A 330 21.85 -3.92 -3.85
CA PRO A 330 20.70 -4.81 -3.75
C PRO A 330 19.42 -4.15 -4.27
N LEU A 331 18.64 -4.88 -5.05
CA LEU A 331 17.38 -4.47 -5.66
C LEU A 331 16.30 -5.51 -5.38
N LEU A 332 15.19 -5.08 -4.78
CA LEU A 332 13.98 -5.86 -4.60
C LEU A 332 12.91 -5.41 -5.60
N LEU A 333 12.45 -6.32 -6.44
CA LEU A 333 11.28 -6.12 -7.31
C LEU A 333 10.07 -6.81 -6.70
N VAL A 334 8.97 -6.08 -6.57
CA VAL A 334 7.66 -6.56 -6.10
C VAL A 334 6.67 -6.39 -7.24
N ASN A 335 6.30 -7.48 -7.91
CA ASN A 335 5.49 -7.47 -9.13
C ASN A 335 4.08 -7.98 -8.87
N ALA A 336 3.11 -7.29 -9.45
CA ALA A 336 1.72 -7.70 -9.47
C ALA A 336 1.42 -8.58 -10.70
N GLY A 337 0.99 -9.81 -10.49
CA GLY A 337 0.78 -10.78 -11.57
C GLY A 337 -0.43 -10.51 -12.47
N ASP A 338 -1.40 -9.71 -12.01
CA ASP A 338 -2.55 -9.22 -12.80
C ASP A 338 -2.50 -7.69 -12.90
N ASP A 339 -1.32 -7.11 -13.08
CA ASP A 339 -1.15 -5.66 -13.27
C ASP A 339 -1.74 -5.22 -14.62
N GLN A 340 -2.73 -4.33 -14.55
CA GLN A 340 -3.40 -3.77 -15.74
C GLN A 340 -2.96 -2.33 -16.04
N SER A 341 -2.14 -1.74 -15.17
CA SER A 341 -1.59 -0.40 -15.36
C SER A 341 -0.23 -0.46 -16.04
N TRP A 342 0.69 -1.26 -15.53
CA TRP A 342 2.06 -1.40 -16.05
C TRP A 342 2.34 -2.89 -16.34
N ALA A 343 3.14 -3.18 -17.35
CA ALA A 343 3.62 -4.53 -17.63
C ALA A 343 4.76 -4.94 -16.67
N SER A 344 4.46 -5.01 -15.37
CA SER A 344 5.49 -5.16 -14.32
C SER A 344 6.18 -6.52 -14.34
N VAL A 345 5.48 -7.61 -14.70
CA VAL A 345 6.08 -8.95 -14.82
C VAL A 345 7.03 -9.01 -16.00
N GLU A 346 6.60 -8.57 -17.19
CA GLU A 346 7.42 -8.55 -18.40
C GLU A 346 8.62 -7.60 -18.24
N SER A 347 8.41 -6.47 -17.57
CA SER A 347 9.50 -5.55 -17.22
C SER A 347 10.51 -6.20 -16.28
N ALA A 348 10.07 -7.00 -15.32
CA ALA A 348 10.96 -7.71 -14.41
C ALA A 348 11.76 -8.81 -15.10
N GLU A 349 11.15 -9.55 -16.04
CA GLU A 349 11.87 -10.54 -16.86
C GLU A 349 13.01 -9.90 -17.65
N ASP A 350 12.76 -8.76 -18.31
CA ASP A 350 13.79 -8.03 -19.04
C ASP A 350 14.87 -7.46 -18.10
N MET A 351 14.49 -6.93 -16.94
CA MET A 351 15.44 -6.48 -15.90
C MET A 351 16.33 -7.62 -15.38
N VAL A 352 15.77 -8.82 -15.17
CA VAL A 352 16.54 -10.01 -14.77
C VAL A 352 17.60 -10.33 -15.83
N MET A 353 17.23 -10.37 -17.11
CA MET A 353 18.16 -10.63 -18.21
C MET A 353 19.28 -9.59 -18.28
N MET A 354 18.95 -8.30 -18.11
CA MET A 354 19.95 -7.23 -18.08
C MET A 354 20.94 -7.38 -16.92
N MET A 355 20.44 -7.65 -15.71
CA MET A 355 21.30 -7.82 -14.53
C MET A 355 22.15 -9.08 -14.62
N GLU A 356 21.65 -10.17 -15.20
CA GLU A 356 22.42 -11.38 -15.48
C GLU A 356 23.57 -11.10 -16.45
N LYS A 357 23.29 -10.46 -17.58
CA LYS A 357 24.30 -10.07 -18.57
C LYS A 357 25.39 -9.16 -17.97
N ALA A 358 25.03 -8.32 -17.00
CA ALA A 358 25.96 -7.44 -16.30
C ALA A 358 26.70 -8.10 -15.12
N GLY A 359 26.44 -9.38 -14.81
CA GLY A 359 27.03 -10.10 -13.67
C GLY A 359 26.45 -9.72 -12.29
N ASN A 360 25.34 -8.98 -12.27
CA ASN A 360 24.72 -8.40 -11.07
C ASN A 360 23.52 -9.20 -10.54
N ARG A 361 23.21 -10.38 -11.10
CA ARG A 361 22.03 -11.18 -10.71
C ARG A 361 21.92 -11.48 -9.22
N HIS A 362 23.06 -11.62 -8.54
CA HIS A 362 23.16 -11.86 -7.10
C HIS A 362 22.64 -10.70 -6.23
N LEU A 363 22.49 -9.51 -6.79
CA LEU A 363 21.90 -8.33 -6.13
C LEU A 363 20.38 -8.27 -6.26
N LEU A 364 19.78 -9.09 -7.13
CA LEU A 364 18.38 -8.99 -7.49
C LEU A 364 17.52 -10.01 -6.76
N THR A 365 16.52 -9.53 -6.04
CA THR A 365 15.42 -10.32 -5.48
C THR A 365 14.13 -9.98 -6.22
N VAL A 366 13.37 -10.99 -6.64
CA VAL A 366 12.11 -10.81 -7.36
C VAL A 366 10.99 -11.53 -6.62
N LEU A 367 9.94 -10.79 -6.28
CA LEU A 367 8.70 -11.29 -5.73
C LEU A 367 7.61 -11.04 -6.76
N THR A 368 6.94 -12.09 -7.20
CA THR A 368 5.79 -11.97 -8.12
C THR A 368 4.58 -12.58 -7.44
N TYR A 369 3.50 -11.82 -7.35
CA TYR A 369 2.27 -12.22 -6.67
C TYR A 369 1.16 -12.52 -7.68
N PRO A 370 0.85 -13.81 -7.97
CA PRO A 370 -0.23 -14.16 -8.87
C PRO A 370 -1.57 -13.60 -8.38
N GLY A 371 -2.31 -12.94 -9.26
CA GLY A 371 -3.62 -12.38 -8.94
C GLY A 371 -3.60 -11.11 -8.07
N ALA A 372 -2.43 -10.54 -7.77
CA ALA A 372 -2.32 -9.18 -7.27
C ALA A 372 -2.41 -8.17 -8.42
N GLY A 373 -2.96 -6.99 -8.15
CA GLY A 373 -3.08 -5.87 -9.08
C GLY A 373 -2.05 -4.80 -8.79
N HIS A 374 -2.03 -3.73 -9.61
CA HIS A 374 -0.99 -2.71 -9.60
C HIS A 374 -0.72 -2.05 -8.23
N LEU A 375 -1.77 -1.75 -7.48
CA LEU A 375 -1.69 -0.98 -6.23
C LEU A 375 -1.40 -1.87 -5.01
N ILE A 376 -0.19 -2.43 -4.92
CA ILE A 376 0.27 -3.15 -3.72
C ILE A 376 0.59 -2.14 -2.61
N GLU A 377 -0.43 -1.84 -1.81
CA GLU A 377 -0.39 -0.93 -0.66
C GLU A 377 0.12 -1.61 0.62
N PRO A 378 0.40 -0.87 1.71
CA PRO A 378 0.59 -1.48 3.03
C PRO A 378 -0.58 -2.39 3.46
N PRO A 379 -0.34 -3.36 4.36
CA PRO A 379 -1.27 -4.43 4.67
C PRO A 379 -2.65 -3.94 5.10
N TYR A 380 -3.65 -4.75 4.76
CA TYR A 380 -5.07 -4.55 5.10
C TYR A 380 -5.72 -3.29 4.52
N SER A 381 -5.02 -2.56 3.65
CA SER A 381 -5.70 -1.61 2.75
C SER A 381 -6.66 -2.39 1.85
N PRO A 382 -7.89 -1.92 1.63
CA PRO A 382 -8.84 -2.64 0.79
C PRO A 382 -8.36 -2.76 -0.66
N HIS A 383 -8.71 -3.85 -1.33
CA HIS A 383 -8.36 -4.03 -2.73
C HIS A 383 -9.22 -3.14 -3.65
N PHE A 384 -8.56 -2.32 -4.47
CA PHE A 384 -9.23 -1.51 -5.49
C PHE A 384 -8.94 -2.03 -6.90
N ARG A 385 -9.85 -2.82 -7.45
CA ARG A 385 -9.67 -3.37 -8.81
C ARG A 385 -9.67 -2.27 -9.87
N ALA A 386 -10.57 -1.29 -9.75
CA ALA A 386 -10.64 -0.14 -10.65
C ALA A 386 -11.09 1.11 -9.88
N THR A 387 -10.45 2.25 -10.15
CA THR A 387 -10.78 3.53 -9.46
C THR A 387 -10.68 4.71 -10.39
N ASN A 388 -11.31 5.81 -9.99
CA ASN A 388 -11.07 7.11 -10.59
C ASN A 388 -9.58 7.48 -10.46
N PHE A 389 -9.03 8.03 -11.52
CA PHE A 389 -7.66 8.52 -11.62
C PHE A 389 -7.65 9.81 -12.44
N ILE A 390 -6.75 10.74 -12.10
CA ILE A 390 -6.56 11.97 -12.86
C ILE A 390 -5.32 11.79 -13.72
N LEU A 391 -5.50 11.79 -15.03
CA LEU A 391 -4.39 11.85 -15.99
C LEU A 391 -3.79 13.25 -15.90
N GLN A 392 -2.63 13.35 -15.27
CA GLN A 392 -2.03 14.61 -14.84
C GLN A 392 -1.65 15.55 -16.00
N ASP A 393 -1.33 14.97 -17.14
CA ASP A 393 -0.96 15.63 -18.39
C ASP A 393 -2.12 16.34 -19.08
N ILE A 394 -3.34 15.77 -19.03
CA ILE A 394 -4.54 16.32 -19.67
C ILE A 394 -5.61 16.80 -18.68
N LYS A 395 -5.42 16.57 -17.37
CA LYS A 395 -6.34 16.88 -16.27
C LYS A 395 -7.72 16.23 -16.41
N GLU A 396 -7.78 15.10 -17.10
CA GLU A 396 -9.01 14.33 -17.28
C GLU A 396 -9.16 13.25 -16.22
N LYS A 397 -10.41 13.06 -15.79
CA LYS A 397 -10.78 12.01 -14.85
C LYS A 397 -11.20 10.77 -15.64
N VAL A 398 -10.47 9.68 -15.43
CA VAL A 398 -10.73 8.37 -16.04
C VAL A 398 -10.91 7.31 -14.97
N VAL A 399 -11.42 6.13 -15.35
CA VAL A 399 -11.42 4.95 -14.47
C VAL A 399 -10.29 4.04 -14.91
N MET A 400 -9.26 3.92 -14.08
CA MET A 400 -8.14 3.02 -14.33
C MET A 400 -8.48 1.62 -13.82
N LEU A 401 -8.25 0.60 -14.64
CA LEU A 401 -8.20 -0.79 -14.18
C LEU A 401 -6.80 -1.05 -13.61
N TRP A 402 -6.73 -1.35 -12.33
CA TRP A 402 -5.49 -1.72 -11.64
C TRP A 402 -5.24 -3.22 -11.67
N GLY A 403 -6.33 -4.00 -11.84
CA GLY A 403 -6.31 -5.45 -11.85
C GLY A 403 -6.30 -6.07 -10.45
N GLY A 404 -6.09 -7.38 -10.38
CA GLY A 404 -6.07 -8.16 -9.14
C GLY A 404 -7.41 -8.77 -8.70
N LYS A 405 -7.33 -9.75 -7.80
CA LYS A 405 -8.46 -10.37 -7.10
C LYS A 405 -8.32 -10.07 -5.61
N THR A 406 -9.42 -9.75 -4.93
CA THR A 406 -9.41 -9.21 -3.55
C THR A 406 -8.56 -10.01 -2.56
N LYS A 407 -8.81 -11.32 -2.45
CA LYS A 407 -8.08 -12.17 -1.48
C LYS A 407 -6.59 -12.36 -1.85
N PRO A 408 -6.21 -12.78 -3.09
CA PRO A 408 -4.81 -12.82 -3.50
C PRO A 408 -4.08 -11.49 -3.35
N HIS A 409 -4.75 -10.37 -3.66
CA HIS A 409 -4.18 -9.04 -3.53
C HIS A 409 -3.91 -8.69 -2.06
N ALA A 410 -4.86 -8.95 -1.15
CA ALA A 410 -4.68 -8.73 0.27
C ALA A 410 -3.47 -9.51 0.83
N TYR A 411 -3.30 -10.77 0.42
CA TYR A 411 -2.16 -11.60 0.82
C TYR A 411 -0.85 -11.06 0.26
N ALA A 412 -0.85 -10.58 -0.99
CA ALA A 412 0.31 -9.95 -1.59
C ALA A 412 0.75 -8.70 -0.81
N GLN A 413 -0.19 -7.85 -0.37
CA GLN A 413 0.13 -6.68 0.45
C GLN A 413 0.76 -7.06 1.78
N GLU A 414 0.22 -8.07 2.46
CA GLU A 414 0.74 -8.54 3.75
C GLU A 414 2.16 -9.10 3.61
N ASP A 415 2.35 -10.06 2.72
CA ASP A 415 3.64 -10.73 2.51
C ASP A 415 4.70 -9.79 1.89
N ALA A 416 4.31 -8.92 0.96
CA ALA A 416 5.24 -7.94 0.38
C ALA A 416 5.72 -6.95 1.44
N TRP A 417 4.83 -6.46 2.31
CA TRP A 417 5.23 -5.52 3.36
C TRP A 417 6.24 -6.13 4.34
N GLU A 418 5.98 -7.36 4.80
CA GLU A 418 6.92 -8.10 5.66
C GLU A 418 8.29 -8.24 4.97
N LYS A 419 8.31 -8.65 3.71
CA LYS A 419 9.55 -8.84 2.93
C LYS A 419 10.27 -7.53 2.62
N ILE A 420 9.53 -6.44 2.38
CA ILE A 420 10.11 -5.10 2.18
C ILE A 420 10.79 -4.64 3.48
N LEU A 421 10.10 -4.74 4.63
CA LEU A 421 10.70 -4.37 5.91
C LEU A 421 11.95 -5.23 6.19
N ALA A 422 11.87 -6.55 6.01
CA ALA A 422 13.00 -7.45 6.21
C ALA A 422 14.19 -7.10 5.29
N PHE A 423 13.93 -6.80 4.02
CA PHE A 423 14.95 -6.39 3.05
C PHE A 423 15.61 -5.07 3.44
N LEU A 424 14.84 -4.07 3.84
CA LEU A 424 15.35 -2.79 4.33
C LEU A 424 16.19 -2.98 5.60
N TRP A 425 15.71 -3.77 6.57
CA TRP A 425 16.47 -4.10 7.78
C TRP A 425 17.81 -4.77 7.44
N GLN A 426 17.79 -5.80 6.60
CA GLN A 426 18.98 -6.53 6.17
C GLN A 426 20.02 -5.60 5.55
N HIS A 427 19.61 -4.72 4.63
CA HIS A 427 20.54 -3.93 3.84
C HIS A 427 20.91 -2.58 4.45
N LEU A 428 20.13 -2.05 5.40
CA LEU A 428 20.40 -0.76 6.02
C LEU A 428 20.98 -0.86 7.43
N TYR A 429 20.54 -1.82 8.24
CA TYR A 429 20.99 -1.96 9.63
C TYR A 429 22.12 -2.99 9.81
N PHE A 430 22.13 -4.07 9.02
CA PHE A 430 23.10 -5.16 9.20
C PHE A 430 24.30 -5.08 8.25
N SER A 431 24.23 -4.28 7.19
CA SER A 431 25.34 -4.08 6.25
C SER A 431 26.48 -3.24 6.83
N SER A 432 26.21 -2.44 7.87
CA SER A 432 27.16 -1.54 8.53
C SER A 432 28.17 -2.24 9.47
N ASN A 433 28.09 -3.57 9.65
CA ASN A 433 28.98 -4.34 10.53
C ASN A 433 30.15 -5.09 9.84
N PHE A 434 30.41 -4.90 8.54
CA PHE A 434 31.58 -5.48 7.88
C PHE A 434 32.55 -4.43 7.35
N THR A 435 33.20 -3.69 8.27
CA THR A 435 34.53 -3.14 8.01
C THR A 435 35.34 -3.07 9.30
N VAL A 436 35.62 -4.23 9.89
CA VAL A 436 36.82 -4.34 10.73
C VAL A 436 38.01 -4.17 9.78
N LYS A 437 38.55 -2.95 9.71
CA LYS A 437 39.89 -2.73 9.17
C LYS A 437 40.84 -3.57 10.01
N ALA A 438 41.23 -4.73 9.49
CA ALA A 438 42.42 -5.42 9.93
C ALA A 438 43.58 -4.43 9.73
N LYS A 439 44.02 -3.80 10.82
CA LYS A 439 45.34 -3.17 10.88
C LYS A 439 46.34 -4.32 10.94
N LEU A 440 47.07 -4.53 9.84
CA LEU A 440 48.40 -5.12 9.88
C LEU A 440 49.40 -4.06 10.34
#